data_AF-A0A2N2E6T4-F1
#
_entry.id   AF-A0A2N2E6T4-F1
#
_cell.length_a   1.000
_cell.length_b   1.000
_cell.length_c   1.000
_cell.angle_alpha   90.00
_cell.angle_beta   90.00
_cell.angle_gamma   90.00
#
_symmetry.space_group_name_H-M   'P 1'
#
loop_
_entity.id
_entity.type
_entity.pdbx_description
1 polymer ?
#
loop_
_entity_poly.entity_id
_entity_poly.type
_entity_poly.pdbx_seq_one_letter_code
_entity_poly.pdbx_strand_id
1 'polypeptide(L)'
;MDFSRIEKAVREIIEAIGEDPEREGLKDTPYRYARMCAEIFSGLDKNAEEHLEVCFNEHHEEMVLVKDIPFYSFCEHHLLPFYGHAHVAYIPRKGKVTGLSKLARVVEVYARRPQLQERLTSQIADTIVKGLNPHGVIVVIEAEHMCMTVRGVNKPGSKTITSAVRGICRTQEVTRTEALSLIYGRR
;
A
#
# COMPACT_ATOMS: atom_id res chain seq x y z
N MET A 1 17.74 6.32 -8.19
CA MET A 1 17.46 7.55 -7.40
C MET A 1 18.71 8.43 -7.36
N ASP A 2 18.57 9.75 -7.50
CA ASP A 2 19.67 10.71 -7.45
C ASP A 2 19.81 11.32 -6.05
N PHE A 3 20.70 10.77 -5.23
CA PHE A 3 20.89 11.17 -3.84
C PHE A 3 21.41 12.61 -3.70
N SER A 4 22.42 13.00 -4.50
CA SER A 4 23.04 14.33 -4.38
C SER A 4 22.04 15.43 -4.70
N ARG A 5 21.16 15.21 -5.69
CA ARG A 5 20.11 16.18 -6.02
C ARG A 5 19.06 16.30 -4.91
N ILE A 6 18.68 15.19 -4.27
CA ILE A 6 17.74 15.22 -3.14
C ILE A 6 18.35 15.97 -1.96
N GLU A 7 19.62 15.69 -1.61
CA GLU A 7 20.30 16.37 -0.51
C GLU A 7 20.34 17.89 -0.72
N LYS A 8 20.71 18.35 -1.92
CA LYS A 8 20.68 19.77 -2.26
C LYS A 8 19.28 20.36 -2.11
N ALA A 9 18.26 19.68 -2.64
CA ALA A 9 16.88 20.16 -2.54
C ALA A 9 16.37 20.24 -1.08
N VAL A 10 16.71 19.27 -0.23
CA VAL A 10 16.32 19.29 1.19
C VAL A 10 17.02 20.40 1.95
N ARG A 11 18.29 20.66 1.64
CA ARG A 11 19.02 21.79 2.23
C ARG A 11 18.35 23.12 1.87
N GLU A 12 18.00 23.32 0.60
CA GLU A 12 17.26 24.49 0.13
C GLU A 12 15.91 24.64 0.84
N ILE A 13 15.19 23.53 1.08
CA ILE A 13 13.94 23.56 1.86
C ILE A 13 14.19 24.04 3.29
N ILE A 14 15.23 23.53 3.96
CA ILE A 14 15.59 23.93 5.34
C ILE A 14 15.90 25.44 5.40
N GLU A 15 16.73 25.93 4.48
CA GLU A 15 17.05 27.36 4.39
C GLU A 15 15.79 28.19 4.08
N ALA A 16 14.95 27.74 3.14
CA ALA A 16 13.75 28.46 2.71
C ALA A 16 12.65 28.54 3.78
N ILE A 17 12.58 27.59 4.72
CA ILE A 17 11.67 27.68 5.88
C ILE A 17 12.25 28.52 7.03
N GLY A 18 13.45 29.09 6.87
CA GLY A 18 14.09 29.98 7.84
C GLY A 18 14.93 29.28 8.91
N GLU A 19 15.28 28.01 8.73
CA GLU A 19 16.16 27.28 9.63
C GLU A 19 17.63 27.37 9.18
N ASP A 20 18.56 27.25 10.15
CA ASP A 20 19.99 27.17 9.88
C ASP A 20 20.39 25.73 9.50
N PRO A 21 20.79 25.46 8.24
CA PRO A 21 21.20 24.13 7.80
C PRO A 21 22.51 23.66 8.46
N GLU A 22 23.33 24.57 9.03
CA GLU A 22 24.57 24.22 9.71
C GLU A 22 24.38 23.89 11.19
N ARG A 23 23.18 24.10 11.74
CA ARG A 23 22.82 23.66 13.10
C ARG A 23 23.09 22.17 13.25
N GLU A 24 23.68 21.77 14.38
CA GLU A 24 24.10 20.39 14.67
C GLU A 24 23.03 19.33 14.32
N GLY A 25 21.77 19.59 14.66
CA GLY A 25 20.66 18.67 14.37
C GLY A 25 20.24 18.59 12.90
N LEU A 26 20.55 19.59 12.08
CA LEU A 26 20.10 19.71 10.68
C LEU A 26 21.19 19.44 9.65
N LYS A 27 22.46 19.55 10.03
CA LYS A 27 23.61 19.38 9.13
C LYS A 27 23.55 18.12 8.28
N ASP A 28 23.18 17.00 8.89
CA ASP A 28 23.06 15.69 8.20
C ASP A 28 21.62 15.34 7.79
N THR A 29 20.65 16.23 8.03
CA THR A 29 19.25 15.99 7.65
C THR A 29 19.07 15.78 6.14
N PRO A 30 19.71 16.55 5.25
CA PRO A 30 19.68 16.29 3.81
C PRO A 30 20.06 14.85 3.44
N TYR A 31 21.18 14.36 3.98
CA TYR A 31 21.67 13.01 3.76
C TYR A 31 20.69 11.95 4.30
N ARG A 32 20.23 12.12 5.55
CA ARG A 32 19.25 11.21 6.16
C ARG A 32 17.94 11.17 5.37
N TYR A 33 17.49 12.31 4.86
CA TYR A 33 16.26 12.40 4.05
C TYR A 33 16.43 11.68 2.71
N ALA A 34 17.55 11.85 2.02
CA ALA A 34 17.82 11.15 0.77
C ALA A 34 17.88 9.61 0.97
N ARG A 35 18.49 9.15 2.07
CA ARG A 35 18.49 7.74 2.47
C ARG A 35 17.08 7.23 2.79
N MET A 36 16.28 8.00 3.52
CA MET A 36 14.88 7.68 3.78
C MET A 36 14.10 7.52 2.47
N CYS A 37 14.22 8.46 1.53
CA CYS A 37 13.54 8.39 0.22
C CYS A 37 13.80 7.07 -0.51
N ALA A 38 15.05 6.59 -0.49
CA ALA A 38 15.40 5.33 -1.14
C ALA A 38 14.68 4.12 -0.51
N GLU A 39 14.39 4.16 0.79
CA GLU A 39 13.64 3.12 1.49
C GLU A 39 12.13 3.23 1.20
N ILE A 40 11.55 4.40 1.46
CA ILE A 40 10.09 4.61 1.38
C ILE A 40 9.55 4.63 -0.05
N PHE A 41 10.41 4.92 -1.04
CA PHE A 41 10.06 4.88 -2.47
C PHE A 41 10.72 3.72 -3.21
N SER A 42 11.18 2.70 -2.49
CA SER A 42 11.81 1.50 -3.07
C SER A 42 10.90 0.69 -4.00
N GLY A 43 9.60 0.98 -4.02
CA GLY A 43 8.61 0.34 -4.88
C GLY A 43 8.55 0.93 -6.30
N LEU A 44 9.11 2.12 -6.57
CA LEU A 44 9.05 2.79 -7.88
C LEU A 44 9.66 1.94 -9.01
N ASP A 45 10.79 1.29 -8.72
CA ASP A 45 11.57 0.51 -9.69
C ASP A 45 11.26 -1.00 -9.63
N LYS A 46 10.20 -1.41 -8.93
CA LYS A 46 9.84 -2.81 -8.72
C LYS A 46 8.55 -3.17 -9.45
N ASN A 47 8.48 -4.39 -9.98
CA ASN A 47 7.25 -4.96 -10.52
C ASN A 47 6.58 -5.86 -9.49
N ALA A 48 5.34 -5.53 -9.09
CA ALA A 48 4.60 -6.31 -8.10
C ALA A 48 4.18 -7.69 -8.62
N GLU A 49 4.04 -7.85 -9.94
CA GLU A 49 3.58 -9.11 -10.57
C GLU A 49 4.58 -10.26 -10.36
N GLU A 50 5.88 -9.96 -10.28
CA GLU A 50 6.95 -10.94 -10.07
C GLU A 50 6.77 -11.72 -8.77
N HIS A 51 6.08 -11.15 -7.78
CA HIS A 51 5.80 -11.84 -6.53
C HIS A 51 4.76 -12.96 -6.68
N LEU A 52 3.92 -12.92 -7.72
CA LEU A 52 2.83 -13.87 -7.94
C LEU A 52 3.19 -14.99 -8.93
N GLU A 53 4.43 -15.04 -9.42
CA GLU A 53 4.89 -16.11 -10.34
C GLU A 53 4.93 -17.49 -9.67
N VAL A 54 5.29 -17.52 -8.38
CA VAL A 54 5.32 -18.77 -7.61
C VAL A 54 3.93 -19.10 -7.10
N CYS A 55 3.34 -20.16 -7.65
CA CYS A 55 2.04 -20.68 -7.28
C CYS A 55 2.11 -22.18 -6.97
N PHE A 56 1.21 -22.63 -6.11
CA PHE A 56 1.01 -24.01 -5.72
C PHE A 56 -0.35 -24.47 -6.21
N ASN A 57 -0.50 -25.78 -6.45
CA ASN A 57 -1.79 -26.39 -6.73
C ASN A 57 -2.22 -27.20 -5.52
N GLU A 58 -3.11 -26.62 -4.71
CA GLU A 58 -3.61 -27.23 -3.48
C GLU A 58 -5.04 -27.79 -3.66
N HIS A 59 -5.56 -27.81 -4.90
CA HIS A 59 -6.96 -28.16 -5.21
C HIS A 59 -8.00 -27.36 -4.39
N HIS A 60 -7.60 -26.21 -3.83
CA HIS A 60 -8.46 -25.34 -3.05
C HIS A 60 -9.24 -24.38 -3.95
N GLU A 61 -10.56 -24.33 -3.83
CA GLU A 61 -11.47 -23.47 -4.62
C GLU A 61 -12.30 -22.52 -3.74
N GLU A 62 -11.97 -22.40 -2.45
CA GLU A 62 -12.68 -21.54 -1.49
C GLU A 62 -11.95 -20.22 -1.25
N MET A 63 -12.58 -19.30 -0.50
CA MET A 63 -12.01 -17.98 -0.26
C MET A 63 -10.74 -18.06 0.62
N VAL A 64 -9.67 -17.47 0.11
CA VAL A 64 -8.44 -17.22 0.88
C VAL A 64 -8.40 -15.75 1.25
N LEU A 65 -8.27 -15.45 2.55
CA LEU A 65 -8.19 -14.09 3.10
C LEU A 65 -6.90 -13.91 3.90
N VAL A 66 -6.11 -12.89 3.53
CA VAL A 66 -5.06 -12.33 4.38
C VAL A 66 -5.52 -10.96 4.83
N LYS A 67 -5.87 -10.84 6.12
CA LYS A 67 -6.35 -9.61 6.73
C LYS A 67 -5.31 -8.98 7.65
N ASP A 68 -5.48 -7.70 7.95
CA ASP A 68 -4.63 -6.94 8.86
C ASP A 68 -3.16 -6.87 8.38
N ILE A 69 -2.94 -6.70 7.06
CA ILE A 69 -1.59 -6.48 6.50
C ILE A 69 -1.21 -5.02 6.78
N PRO A 70 -0.28 -4.73 7.71
CA PRO A 70 0.14 -3.35 7.94
C PRO A 70 0.87 -2.82 6.71
N PHE A 71 0.62 -1.56 6.37
CA PHE A 71 1.36 -0.88 5.30
C PHE A 71 1.59 0.59 5.62
N TYR A 72 2.62 1.14 4.99
CA TYR A 72 2.97 2.55 5.05
C TYR A 72 3.17 3.07 3.63
N SER A 73 2.53 4.19 3.30
CA SER A 73 2.65 4.84 2.01
C SER A 73 2.67 6.35 2.18
N PHE A 74 2.81 7.09 1.08
CA PHE A 74 2.97 8.54 1.09
C PHE A 74 1.99 9.17 0.12
N CYS A 75 1.20 10.13 0.58
CA CYS A 75 0.23 10.83 -0.25
C CYS A 75 0.98 11.61 -1.32
N GLU A 76 0.71 11.36 -2.60
CA GLU A 76 1.43 12.00 -3.71
C GLU A 76 1.29 13.54 -3.74
N HIS A 77 0.21 14.07 -3.15
CA HIS A 77 -0.05 15.51 -3.13
C HIS A 77 0.83 16.30 -2.15
N HIS A 78 1.29 15.66 -1.07
CA HIS A 78 1.98 16.36 0.02
C HIS A 78 3.27 15.66 0.47
N LEU A 79 3.52 14.45 -0.05
CA LEU A 79 4.60 13.56 0.39
C LEU A 79 4.60 13.33 1.91
N LEU A 80 3.41 13.33 2.51
CA LEU A 80 3.18 13.00 3.90
C LEU A 80 2.68 11.55 4.03
N PRO A 81 3.06 10.82 5.09
CA PRO A 81 2.65 9.44 5.26
C PRO A 81 1.13 9.25 5.35
N PHE A 82 0.65 8.14 4.84
CA PHE A 82 -0.60 7.53 5.27
C PHE A 82 -0.36 6.04 5.53
N TYR A 83 -1.01 5.50 6.55
CA TYR A 83 -0.75 4.15 7.03
C TYR A 83 -2.01 3.52 7.60
N GLY A 84 -2.02 2.20 7.62
CA GLY A 84 -3.13 1.42 8.14
C GLY A 84 -3.01 -0.03 7.74
N HIS A 85 -4.13 -0.64 7.40
CA HIS A 85 -4.20 -2.06 7.08
C HIS A 85 -4.81 -2.29 5.69
N ALA A 86 -4.21 -3.23 4.97
CA ALA A 86 -4.80 -3.84 3.79
C ALA A 86 -5.36 -5.22 4.15
N HIS A 87 -6.49 -5.54 3.54
CA HIS A 87 -7.14 -6.84 3.61
C HIS A 87 -7.32 -7.33 2.19
N VAL A 88 -6.79 -8.52 1.89
CA VAL A 88 -6.75 -9.08 0.54
C VAL A 88 -7.40 -10.46 0.59
N ALA A 89 -8.52 -10.60 -0.09
CA ALA A 89 -9.17 -11.88 -0.31
C ALA A 89 -9.26 -12.21 -1.80
N TYR A 90 -9.13 -13.49 -2.13
CA TYR A 90 -9.38 -13.99 -3.48
C TYR A 90 -9.92 -15.42 -3.42
N ILE A 91 -10.61 -15.83 -4.48
CA ILE A 91 -11.10 -17.21 -4.63
C ILE A 91 -10.28 -17.85 -5.76
N PRO A 92 -9.40 -18.82 -5.45
CA PRO A 92 -8.57 -19.48 -6.44
C PRO A 92 -9.39 -20.11 -7.56
N ARG A 93 -8.75 -20.30 -8.72
CA ARG A 93 -9.34 -21.01 -9.85
C ARG A 93 -8.40 -22.14 -10.24
N LYS A 94 -8.94 -23.34 -10.44
CA LYS A 94 -8.19 -24.58 -10.74
C LYS A 94 -7.12 -24.88 -9.68
N GLY A 95 -7.42 -24.64 -8.41
CA GLY A 95 -6.53 -24.89 -7.28
C GLY A 95 -5.29 -23.99 -7.19
N LYS A 96 -5.15 -22.97 -8.06
CA LYS A 96 -3.95 -22.10 -8.13
C LYS A 96 -3.91 -21.13 -6.94
N VAL A 97 -3.06 -21.42 -5.97
CA VAL A 97 -2.86 -20.64 -4.74
C VAL A 97 -1.47 -20.01 -4.75
N THR A 98 -1.31 -18.81 -4.19
CA THR A 98 0.02 -18.20 -3.96
C THR A 98 0.39 -18.24 -2.49
N GLY A 99 1.69 -18.17 -2.19
CA GLY A 99 2.14 -18.07 -0.81
C GLY A 99 1.62 -16.79 -0.14
N LEU A 100 1.14 -16.88 1.10
CA LEU A 100 0.53 -15.74 1.81
C LEU A 100 1.46 -14.52 1.88
N SER A 101 2.77 -14.75 2.04
CA SER A 101 3.78 -13.70 2.06
C SER A 101 3.90 -12.95 0.73
N LYS A 102 3.47 -13.53 -0.40
CA LYS A 102 3.49 -12.88 -1.71
C LYS A 102 2.41 -11.81 -1.84
N LEU A 103 1.23 -12.03 -1.27
CA LEU A 103 0.17 -11.01 -1.22
C LEU A 103 0.65 -9.78 -0.43
N ALA A 104 1.28 -9.99 0.72
CA ALA A 104 1.88 -8.90 1.50
C ALA A 104 2.97 -8.15 0.71
N ARG A 105 3.80 -8.86 -0.07
CA ARG A 105 4.81 -8.22 -0.93
C ARG A 105 4.20 -7.39 -2.06
N VAL A 106 3.08 -7.83 -2.65
CA VAL A 106 2.34 -7.03 -3.65
C VAL A 106 1.86 -5.72 -3.03
N VAL A 107 1.27 -5.76 -1.83
CA VAL A 107 0.88 -4.56 -1.08
C VAL A 107 2.09 -3.64 -0.87
N GLU A 108 3.21 -4.19 -0.39
CA GLU A 108 4.42 -3.43 -0.07
C GLU A 108 5.03 -2.72 -1.30
N VAL A 109 5.09 -3.40 -2.46
CA VAL A 109 5.63 -2.80 -3.69
C VAL A 109 4.86 -1.56 -4.12
N TYR A 110 3.53 -1.58 -4.01
CA TYR A 110 2.71 -0.41 -4.34
C TYR A 110 2.67 0.63 -3.23
N ALA A 111 2.71 0.21 -1.96
CA ALA A 111 2.72 1.11 -0.81
C ALA A 111 4.01 1.95 -0.75
N ARG A 112 5.16 1.39 -1.17
CA ARG A 112 6.46 2.08 -1.25
C ARG A 112 6.59 3.00 -2.47
N ARG A 113 5.57 3.80 -2.74
CA ARG A 113 5.48 4.80 -3.82
C ARG A 113 4.70 6.02 -3.32
N PRO A 114 4.86 7.21 -3.94
CA PRO A 114 3.85 8.25 -3.86
C PRO A 114 2.52 7.72 -4.42
N GLN A 115 1.44 7.87 -3.67
CA GLN A 115 0.17 7.19 -3.95
C GLN A 115 -1.07 8.03 -3.65
N LEU A 116 -2.17 7.58 -4.27
CA LEU A 116 -3.55 7.74 -3.80
C LEU A 116 -4.02 6.39 -3.25
N GLN A 117 -4.78 6.40 -2.15
CA GLN A 117 -5.24 5.15 -1.52
C GLN A 117 -6.14 4.34 -2.46
N GLU A 118 -6.96 5.02 -3.27
CA GLU A 118 -7.83 4.44 -4.29
C GLU A 118 -7.02 3.70 -5.37
N ARG A 119 -5.92 4.33 -5.82
CA ARG A 119 -5.01 3.75 -6.81
C ARG A 119 -4.28 2.55 -6.23
N LEU A 120 -3.73 2.68 -5.02
CA LEU A 120 -3.09 1.58 -4.29
C LEU A 120 -4.02 0.36 -4.20
N THR A 121 -5.26 0.58 -3.77
CA THR A 121 -6.27 -0.48 -3.62
C THR A 121 -6.55 -1.18 -4.96
N SER A 122 -6.74 -0.42 -6.03
CA SER A 122 -7.03 -0.96 -7.37
C SER A 122 -5.84 -1.71 -7.95
N GLN A 123 -4.62 -1.17 -7.82
CA GLN A 123 -3.39 -1.79 -8.30
C GLN A 123 -3.16 -3.17 -7.67
N ILE A 124 -3.36 -3.30 -6.36
CA ILE A 124 -3.24 -4.60 -5.69
C ILE A 124 -4.25 -5.60 -6.26
N ALA A 125 -5.53 -5.20 -6.40
CA ALA A 125 -6.57 -6.08 -6.91
C ALA A 125 -6.29 -6.53 -8.35
N ASP A 126 -5.91 -5.59 -9.23
CA ASP A 126 -5.64 -5.84 -10.64
C ASP A 126 -4.40 -6.73 -10.84
N THR A 127 -3.34 -6.52 -10.05
CA THR A 127 -2.14 -7.37 -10.07
C THR A 127 -2.45 -8.80 -9.64
N ILE A 128 -3.29 -9.00 -8.63
CA ILE A 128 -3.74 -10.33 -8.22
C ILE A 128 -4.54 -11.02 -9.32
N VAL A 129 -5.44 -10.28 -9.99
CA VAL A 129 -6.19 -10.82 -11.13
C VAL A 129 -5.24 -11.26 -12.25
N LYS A 130 -4.26 -10.42 -12.61
CA LYS A 130 -3.32 -10.71 -13.69
C LYS A 130 -2.39 -11.88 -13.35
N GLY A 131 -1.85 -11.92 -12.13
CA GLY A 131 -0.90 -12.96 -11.71
C GLY A 131 -1.56 -14.32 -11.45
N LEU A 132 -2.75 -14.34 -10.84
CA LEU A 132 -3.38 -15.59 -10.38
C LEU A 132 -4.56 -16.04 -11.24
N ASN A 133 -5.17 -15.18 -12.04
CA ASN A 133 -6.43 -15.45 -12.76
C ASN A 133 -7.51 -16.14 -11.86
N PRO A 134 -7.81 -15.57 -10.67
CA PRO A 134 -8.75 -16.17 -9.73
C PRO A 134 -10.20 -16.03 -10.22
N HIS A 135 -11.14 -16.71 -9.57
CA HIS A 135 -12.56 -16.47 -9.82
C HIS A 135 -12.98 -15.07 -9.39
N GLY A 136 -12.43 -14.56 -8.29
CA GLY A 136 -12.73 -13.24 -7.76
C GLY A 136 -11.65 -12.72 -6.82
N VAL A 137 -11.61 -11.40 -6.64
CA VAL A 137 -10.71 -10.69 -5.72
C VAL A 137 -11.48 -9.59 -5.01
N ILE A 138 -11.18 -9.37 -3.75
CA ILE A 138 -11.58 -8.20 -2.97
C ILE A 138 -10.38 -7.68 -2.20
N VAL A 139 -10.10 -6.39 -2.37
CA VAL A 139 -9.10 -5.67 -1.58
C VAL A 139 -9.82 -4.56 -0.84
N VAL A 140 -9.57 -4.46 0.46
CA VAL A 140 -10.04 -3.36 1.31
C VAL A 140 -8.83 -2.73 1.97
N ILE A 141 -8.73 -1.42 1.93
CA ILE A 141 -7.69 -0.67 2.64
C ILE A 141 -8.37 0.33 3.56
N GLU A 142 -7.96 0.32 4.82
CA GLU A 142 -8.29 1.34 5.81
C GLU A 142 -7.01 2.05 6.25
N ALA A 143 -6.97 3.37 6.16
CA ALA A 143 -5.79 4.14 6.55
C ALA A 143 -6.10 5.52 7.11
N GLU A 144 -5.17 6.04 7.90
CA GLU A 144 -5.14 7.41 8.37
C GLU A 144 -4.10 8.21 7.59
N HIS A 145 -4.44 9.45 7.26
CA HIS A 145 -3.66 10.30 6.37
C HIS A 145 -3.06 11.48 7.12
N MET A 146 -1.73 11.55 7.22
CA MET A 146 -1.06 12.65 7.91
C MET A 146 -1.32 14.01 7.26
N CYS A 147 -1.60 14.04 5.94
CA CYS A 147 -2.00 15.26 5.25
C CYS A 147 -3.33 15.86 5.75
N MET A 148 -4.17 15.09 6.43
CA MET A 148 -5.39 15.55 7.12
C MET A 148 -5.21 15.71 8.63
N THR A 149 -4.24 15.00 9.22
CA THR A 149 -4.00 14.98 10.66
C THR A 149 -3.16 16.17 11.13
N VAL A 150 -2.00 16.42 10.51
CA VAL A 150 -1.01 17.39 11.03
C VAL A 150 -1.13 18.79 10.43
N ARG A 151 -2.02 18.97 9.44
CA ARG A 151 -2.20 20.25 8.76
C ARG A 151 -3.61 20.41 8.20
N GLY A 152 -3.92 21.64 7.77
CA GLY A 152 -5.15 21.97 7.07
C GLY A 152 -6.37 21.75 7.96
N VAL A 153 -7.15 20.70 7.68
CA VAL A 153 -8.41 20.40 8.37
C VAL A 153 -8.24 19.84 9.78
N ASN A 154 -7.04 19.37 10.15
CA ASN A 154 -6.65 18.90 11.48
C ASN A 154 -7.66 17.91 12.08
N LYS A 155 -7.87 16.77 11.41
CA LYS A 155 -8.80 15.70 11.81
C LYS A 155 -8.07 14.41 12.19
N PRO A 156 -7.35 14.40 13.34
CA PRO A 156 -6.69 13.19 13.83
C PRO A 156 -7.69 12.06 14.03
N GLY A 157 -7.28 10.82 13.75
CA GLY A 157 -8.11 9.63 13.90
C GLY A 157 -9.13 9.39 12.77
N SER A 158 -9.28 10.33 11.83
CA SER A 158 -10.12 10.11 10.65
C SER A 158 -9.55 8.98 9.79
N LYS A 159 -10.40 8.02 9.42
CA LYS A 159 -10.03 6.88 8.58
C LYS A 159 -10.66 6.99 7.20
N THR A 160 -9.85 6.75 6.18
CA THR A 160 -10.30 6.58 4.80
C THR A 160 -10.35 5.09 4.51
N ILE A 161 -11.50 4.61 4.04
CA ILE A 161 -11.70 3.22 3.64
C ILE A 161 -11.94 3.16 2.14
N THR A 162 -11.15 2.36 1.43
CA THR A 162 -11.27 2.12 -0.01
C THR A 162 -11.42 0.64 -0.28
N SER A 163 -12.13 0.28 -1.34
CA SER A 163 -12.26 -1.12 -1.76
C SER A 163 -12.19 -1.30 -3.27
N ALA A 164 -11.66 -2.44 -3.71
CA ALA A 164 -11.65 -2.85 -5.10
C ALA A 164 -12.09 -4.32 -5.20
N VAL A 165 -13.14 -4.56 -5.98
CA VAL A 165 -13.70 -5.89 -6.23
C VAL A 165 -13.57 -6.29 -7.71
N ARG A 166 -13.24 -7.55 -7.96
CA ARG A 166 -13.09 -8.15 -9.30
C ARG A 166 -13.72 -9.53 -9.37
N GLY A 167 -14.05 -9.98 -10.58
CA GLY A 167 -14.60 -11.32 -10.82
C GLY A 167 -15.91 -11.57 -10.06
N ILE A 168 -16.06 -12.78 -9.49
CA ILE A 168 -17.28 -13.17 -8.78
C ILE A 168 -17.55 -12.32 -7.54
N CYS A 169 -16.53 -11.74 -6.89
CA CYS A 169 -16.74 -10.81 -5.76
C CYS A 169 -17.44 -9.50 -6.20
N ARG A 170 -17.38 -9.15 -7.48
CA ARG A 170 -18.10 -8.00 -8.04
C ARG A 170 -19.54 -8.36 -8.39
N THR A 171 -19.75 -9.52 -9.02
CA THR A 171 -21.07 -9.92 -9.56
C THR A 171 -21.96 -10.65 -8.56
N GLN A 172 -21.38 -11.31 -7.56
CA GLN A 172 -22.10 -12.07 -6.53
C GLN A 172 -22.05 -11.32 -5.21
N GLU A 173 -23.21 -10.84 -4.77
CA GLU A 173 -23.34 -10.13 -3.50
C GLU A 173 -23.01 -11.02 -2.30
N VAL A 174 -23.50 -12.26 -2.29
CA VAL A 174 -23.28 -13.22 -1.18
C VAL A 174 -21.78 -13.40 -0.90
N THR A 175 -20.98 -13.64 -1.94
CA THR A 175 -19.53 -13.78 -1.84
C THR A 175 -18.84 -12.50 -1.33
N ARG A 176 -19.31 -11.34 -1.79
CA ARG A 176 -18.77 -10.06 -1.30
C ARG A 176 -19.09 -9.83 0.17
N THR A 177 -20.32 -10.11 0.57
CA THR A 177 -20.79 -9.97 1.96
C THR A 177 -20.03 -10.92 2.88
N GLU A 178 -19.81 -12.18 2.48
CA GLU A 178 -18.96 -13.13 3.22
C GLU A 178 -17.56 -12.55 3.48
N ALA A 179 -16.88 -12.06 2.43
CA ALA A 179 -15.54 -11.49 2.57
C ALA A 179 -15.53 -10.27 3.51
N LEU A 180 -16.48 -9.35 3.36
CA LEU A 180 -16.59 -8.17 4.21
C LEU A 180 -16.91 -8.57 5.66
N SER A 181 -17.74 -9.59 5.88
CA SER A 181 -18.03 -10.13 7.20
C SER A 181 -16.80 -10.80 7.83
N LEU A 182 -15.90 -11.42 7.08
CA LEU A 182 -14.65 -11.96 7.61
C LEU A 182 -13.61 -10.87 7.94
N ILE A 183 -13.61 -9.78 7.16
CA ILE A 183 -12.75 -8.61 7.36
C ILE A 183 -13.18 -7.85 8.62
N TYR A 184 -14.48 -7.52 8.74
CA TYR A 184 -15.02 -6.70 9.83
C TYR A 184 -15.65 -7.50 10.98
N GLY A 185 -15.76 -8.81 10.84
CA GLY A 185 -16.34 -9.71 11.83
C GLY A 185 -15.62 -9.61 13.16
N ARG A 186 -16.42 -9.53 14.24
CA ARG A 186 -16.03 -9.16 15.61
C ARG A 186 -14.67 -9.73 16.03
N ARG A 187 -13.78 -8.83 16.44
CA ARG A 187 -12.70 -9.12 17.39
C ARG A 187 -13.29 -9.36 18.78
#